data_AF-A0A0Q8SJJ5-F1
#
_entry.id   AF-A0A0Q8SJJ5-F1
#
_cell.length_a   1.000
_cell.length_b   1.000
_cell.length_c   1.000
_cell.angle_alpha   90.00
_cell.angle_beta   90.00
_cell.angle_gamma   90.00
#
_symmetry.space_group_name_H-M   'P 1'
#
loop_
_entity.id
_entity.type
_entity.pdbx_description
1 polymer ?
#
loop_
_entity_poly.entity_id
_entity_poly.type
_entity_poly.pdbx_seq_one_letter_code
_entity_poly.pdbx_strand_id
1 'polypeptide(L)'
;MLAWGERCDLWDDVVDWTLLEEFKFGDIPEDRFVMTSWHENQTLDEVFAYCKQLVLFDSVPLAQTVLLHIARQPAEQRIMDAYVQA
;
A
#
# COMPACT_ATOMS: atom_id res chain seq x y z
N MET A 1 -0.74 -0.53 3.77
CA MET A 1 -0.68 -1.06 2.39
C MET A 1 -1.17 0.04 1.45
N LEU A 2 -0.56 0.18 0.28
CA LEU A 2 -0.97 1.17 -0.72
C LEU A 2 -1.36 0.39 -1.98
N ALA A 3 -2.55 0.65 -2.50
CA ALA A 3 -3.03 0.06 -3.74
C ALA A 3 -3.04 1.11 -4.85
N TRP A 4 -2.58 0.77 -6.05
CA TRP A 4 -2.52 1.68 -7.19
C TRP A 4 -3.01 1.02 -8.46
N GLY A 5 -3.61 1.82 -9.35
CA GLY A 5 -4.10 1.42 -10.66
C GLY A 5 -5.61 1.24 -10.71
N GLU A 6 -6.09 0.77 -11.86
CA GLU A 6 -7.51 0.58 -12.13
C GLU A 6 -8.15 -0.36 -11.10
N ARG A 7 -9.25 0.10 -10.48
CA ARG A 7 -9.98 -0.66 -9.46
C ARG A 7 -9.11 -1.19 -8.32
N CYS A 8 -8.11 -0.41 -7.92
CA CYS A 8 -7.23 -0.76 -6.81
C CYS A 8 -7.92 -0.68 -5.44
N ASP A 9 -9.06 0.02 -5.35
CA ASP A 9 -9.98 0.02 -4.22
C ASP A 9 -10.41 -1.38 -3.80
N LEU A 10 -10.56 -2.31 -4.75
CA LEU A 10 -10.91 -3.70 -4.41
C LEU A 10 -9.87 -4.40 -3.54
N TRP A 11 -8.60 -4.02 -3.64
CA TRP A 11 -7.56 -4.58 -2.77
C TRP A 11 -7.69 -4.05 -1.35
N ASP A 12 -8.03 -2.76 -1.23
CA ASP A 12 -8.30 -2.08 0.03
C ASP A 12 -9.49 -2.75 0.74
N ASP A 13 -10.62 -2.89 0.03
CA ASP A 13 -11.83 -3.56 0.52
C ASP A 13 -11.55 -4.97 1.06
N VAL A 14 -10.81 -5.79 0.30
CA VAL A 14 -10.53 -7.18 0.70
C VAL A 14 -9.67 -7.24 1.96
N VAL A 15 -8.70 -6.34 2.11
CA VAL A 15 -7.86 -6.27 3.31
C VAL A 15 -8.71 -5.84 4.51
N ASP A 16 -9.56 -4.83 4.35
CA ASP A 16 -10.44 -4.34 5.41
C ASP A 16 -11.43 -5.42 5.88
N TRP A 17 -12.08 -6.13 4.96
CA TRP A 17 -12.96 -7.24 5.30
C TRP A 17 -12.22 -8.36 6.02
N THR A 18 -11.03 -8.72 5.54
CA THR A 18 -10.21 -9.77 6.17
C THR A 18 -9.79 -9.35 7.59
N LEU A 19 -9.42 -8.09 7.79
CA LEU A 19 -9.07 -7.55 9.11
C LEU A 19 -10.28 -7.61 10.05
N LEU A 20 -11.46 -7.17 9.60
CA LEU A 20 -12.69 -7.23 10.39
C LEU A 20 -13.07 -8.68 10.74
N GLU A 21 -12.98 -9.61 9.80
CA GLU A 21 -13.27 -11.03 10.02
C GLU A 21 -12.32 -11.67 11.04
N GLU A 22 -11.02 -11.38 10.96
CA GLU A 22 -10.00 -11.87 11.90
C GLU A 22 -10.33 -11.46 13.35
N PHE A 23 -10.81 -10.23 13.54
CA PHE A 23 -11.23 -9.72 14.84
C PHE A 23 -12.71 -9.93 15.15
N LYS A 24 -13.42 -10.75 14.34
CA LYS A 24 -14.85 -11.08 14.50
C LYS A 24 -15.74 -9.84 14.62
N PHE A 25 -15.42 -8.79 13.86
CA PHE A 25 -16.09 -7.50 13.88
C PHE A 25 -16.09 -6.80 15.25
N GLY A 26 -15.12 -7.14 16.11
CA GLY A 26 -14.86 -6.47 17.39
C GLY A 26 -13.77 -5.41 17.29
N ASP A 27 -13.30 -4.95 18.45
CA ASP A 27 -12.24 -3.94 18.53
C ASP A 27 -10.91 -4.48 17.99
N ILE A 28 -10.24 -3.67 17.16
CA ILE A 28 -8.92 -3.98 16.59
C ILE A 28 -7.85 -3.24 17.42
N PRO A 29 -6.88 -3.96 18.01
CA PRO A 29 -5.75 -3.33 18.68
C PRO A 29 -4.95 -2.42 17.74
N GLU A 30 -4.50 -1.27 18.23
CA GLU A 30 -3.77 -0.28 17.40
C GLU A 30 -2.52 -0.87 16.73
N ASP A 31 -1.78 -1.74 17.42
CA ASP A 31 -0.57 -2.39 16.91
C ASP A 31 -0.86 -3.52 15.90
N ARG A 32 -2.13 -3.88 15.73
CA ARG A 32 -2.62 -4.86 14.76
C ARG A 32 -3.41 -4.22 13.64
N PHE A 33 -3.68 -2.91 13.72
CA PHE A 33 -4.38 -2.18 12.68
C PHE A 33 -3.48 -2.07 11.44
N VAL A 34 -4.04 -2.44 10.30
CA VAL A 34 -3.36 -2.32 9.01
C VAL A 34 -3.93 -1.10 8.32
N MET A 35 -3.16 0.00 8.28
CA MET A 35 -3.57 1.17 7.52
C MET A 35 -3.47 0.88 6.02
N THR A 36 -4.53 1.15 5.28
CA THR A 36 -4.66 0.94 3.84
C THR A 36 -5.00 2.27 3.15
N SER A 37 -4.60 2.43 1.89
CA SER A 37 -5.09 3.51 1.02
C SER A 37 -5.00 3.11 -0.44
N TRP A 38 -5.90 3.65 -1.26
CA TRP A 38 -5.98 3.38 -2.69
C TRP A 38 -5.76 4.66 -3.51
N HIS A 39 -5.16 4.48 -4.68
CA HIS A 39 -4.64 5.55 -5.52
C HIS A 39 -4.95 5.27 -7.00
N GLU A 40 -6.22 5.31 -7.38
CA GLU A 40 -6.66 4.89 -8.72
C GLU A 40 -6.24 5.87 -9.83
N ASN A 41 -6.34 7.17 -9.56
CA ASN A 41 -6.15 8.23 -10.57
C ASN A 41 -4.78 8.92 -10.47
N GLN A 42 -3.92 8.46 -9.57
CA GLN A 42 -2.57 9.01 -9.39
C GLN A 42 -1.56 8.27 -10.26
N THR A 43 -0.49 8.93 -10.61
CA THR A 43 0.67 8.32 -11.25
C THR A 43 1.46 7.49 -10.25
N LEU A 44 2.25 6.53 -10.76
CA LEU A 44 3.09 5.71 -9.90
C LEU A 44 4.11 6.54 -9.09
N ASP A 45 4.64 7.60 -9.69
CA ASP A 45 5.58 8.52 -9.04
C ASP A 45 4.93 9.27 -7.88
N GLU A 46 3.69 9.76 -8.05
CA GLU A 46 2.91 10.38 -6.98
C GLU A 46 2.66 9.41 -5.82
N VAL A 47 2.34 8.15 -6.12
CA VAL A 47 2.12 7.12 -5.09
C VAL A 47 3.41 6.78 -4.35
N PHE A 48 4.54 6.72 -5.04
CA PHE A 48 5.82 6.47 -4.37
C PHE A 48 6.29 7.66 -3.53
N ALA A 49 6.09 8.89 -4.00
CA ALA A 49 6.32 10.08 -3.19
C ALA A 49 5.43 10.07 -1.93
N TYR A 50 4.14 9.74 -2.08
CA TYR A 50 3.21 9.56 -0.97
C TYR A 50 3.70 8.49 0.02
N CYS A 51 4.12 7.33 -0.48
CA CYS A 51 4.65 6.22 0.32
C CYS A 51 5.82 6.67 1.21
N LYS A 52 6.74 7.47 0.66
CA LYS A 52 7.93 7.94 1.38
C LYS A 52 7.64 9.10 2.33
N GLN A 53 6.64 9.94 2.04
CA GLN A 53 6.37 11.16 2.82
C GLN A 53 5.30 10.96 3.91
N LEU A 54 4.26 10.17 3.65
CA LEU A 54 3.04 10.14 4.48
C LEU A 54 2.87 8.86 5.28
N VAL A 55 3.58 7.77 4.95
CA VAL A 55 3.60 6.54 5.78
C VAL A 55 4.61 6.63 6.92
N LEU A 56 5.37 7.72 7.00
CA LEU A 56 6.23 8.04 8.14
C LEU A 56 5.39 8.74 9.21
N PHE A 57 4.61 7.97 9.98
CA PHE A 57 4.31 8.39 11.35
C PHE A 57 5.66 8.54 12.06
N ASP A 58 5.95 9.75 12.53
CA ASP A 58 7.25 10.34 12.95
C ASP A 58 8.07 9.56 14.01
N SER A 59 7.71 8.32 14.33
CA SER A 59 8.35 7.51 15.38
C SER A 59 8.81 6.12 14.94
N VAL A 60 8.48 5.62 13.74
CA VAL A 60 8.88 4.27 13.31
C VAL A 60 9.49 4.28 11.90
N PRO A 61 10.78 3.92 11.75
CA PRO A 61 11.39 3.82 10.43
C PRO A 61 10.80 2.66 9.63
N LEU A 62 10.48 2.91 8.36
CA LEU A 62 10.01 1.89 7.43
C LEU A 62 11.21 1.05 6.97
N ALA A 63 11.52 -0.01 7.72
CA ALA A 63 12.74 -0.80 7.52
C ALA A 63 12.76 -1.59 6.20
N GLN A 64 11.59 -1.96 5.70
CA GLN A 64 11.44 -2.75 4.49
C GLN A 64 10.17 -2.35 3.73
N THR A 65 10.31 -2.13 2.43
CA THR A 65 9.19 -1.92 1.51
C THR A 65 9.15 -3.05 0.50
N VAL A 66 7.98 -3.67 0.35
CA VAL A 66 7.74 -4.72 -0.64
C VAL A 66 6.91 -4.12 -1.77
N LEU A 67 7.41 -4.19 -3.00
CA LEU A 67 6.70 -3.77 -4.20
C LEU A 67 6.14 -5.02 -4.90
N LEU A 68 4.81 -5.10 -5.01
CA LEU A 68 4.13 -6.17 -5.74
C LEU A 68 3.50 -5.59 -7.01
N HIS A 69 3.97 -6.03 -8.16
CA HIS A 69 3.40 -5.64 -9.45
C HIS A 69 2.69 -6.82 -10.11
N ILE A 70 1.38 -6.69 -10.29
CA ILE A 70 0.55 -7.69 -10.95
C ILE A 70 0.23 -7.17 -12.35
N ALA A 71 0.89 -7.73 -13.36
CA ALA A 71 0.69 -7.36 -14.75
C ALA A 71 0.97 -8.55 -15.68
N ARG A 72 0.48 -8.45 -16.93
CA ARG A 72 0.74 -9.45 -17.97
C ARG A 72 2.20 -9.50 -18.42
N GLN A 73 2.91 -8.38 -18.28
CA GLN A 73 4.30 -8.24 -18.68
C GLN A 73 5.13 -7.86 -17.45
N PRO A 74 6.33 -8.42 -17.29
CA PRO A 74 7.21 -8.04 -16.20
C PRO A 74 7.66 -6.58 -16.37
N ALA A 75 7.73 -5.85 -15.28
CA ALA A 75 8.20 -4.47 -15.24
C ALA A 75 9.05 -4.17 -14.00
N GLU A 76 9.66 -5.20 -13.41
CA GLU A 76 10.40 -5.13 -12.15
C GLU A 76 11.44 -4.00 -12.14
N GLN A 77 12.37 -3.98 -13.11
CA GLN A 77 13.42 -2.95 -13.17
C GLN A 77 12.83 -1.54 -13.22
N ARG A 78 11.83 -1.30 -14.09
CA ARG A 78 11.18 0.00 -14.24
C ARG A 78 10.53 0.47 -12.94
N ILE A 79 9.89 -0.45 -12.22
CA ILE A 79 9.19 -0.16 -10.96
C ILE A 79 10.19 0.10 -9.83
N MET A 80 11.26 -0.69 -9.76
CA MET A 80 12.35 -0.48 -8.80
C MET A 80 13.04 0.87 -9.04
N ASP A 81 13.35 1.21 -10.30
CA ASP A 81 13.96 2.48 -10.67
C ASP A 81 13.07 3.66 -10.28
N ALA A 82 11.76 3.60 -10.60
CA ALA A 82 10.80 4.63 -10.21
C ALA A 82 10.69 4.78 -8.69
N TYR A 83 10.68 3.67 -7.94
CA TYR A 83 10.65 3.72 -6.48
C TYR A 83 11.92 4.33 -5.88
N VAL A 84 13.10 4.05 -6.44
CA VAL A 84 14.36 4.66 -5.97
C VAL A 84 14.40 6.16 -6.25
N GLN A 85 13.85 6.61 -7.38
CA GLN A 85 13.89 8.00 -7.82
C GLN A 85 12.84 8.93 -7.18
N ALA A 86 11.71 8.39 -6.72
CA ALA A 86 10.66 9.13 -6.03
C ALA A 86 11.11 9.75 -4.69
#